data_AF-A0A7V4PM91-F1
#
_entry.id   AF-A0A7V4PM91-F1
#
_cell.length_a   1.000
_cell.length_b   1.000
_cell.length_c   1.000
_cell.angle_alpha   90.00
_cell.angle_beta   90.00
_cell.angle_gamma   90.00
#
_symmetry.space_group_name_H-M   'P 1'
#
loop_
_entity.id
_entity.type
_entity.pdbx_description
1 polymer ?
#
loop_
_entity_poly.entity_id
_entity_poly.type
_entity_poly.pdbx_seq_one_letter_code
_entity_poly.pdbx_strand_id
1 'polypeptide(L)'
;MGKEEGRPPVKEFLDMLADLLAEKYFERMDERIKRIPELRRLITAKEAAQYLSLSTETIYRMASQKKLPYLKIGGRVLFDLRALDRWIEKRMVREKEWKREELKEEGDRERINLKGSKESDLFTLLKRK
;
A
#
# COMPACT_ATOMS: atom_id res chain seq x y z
N MET A 1 63.22 -20.68 19.82
CA MET A 1 62.02 -19.83 20.03
C MET A 1 61.00 -20.18 18.97
N GLY A 2 60.25 -21.27 19.18
CA GLY A 2 59.12 -21.62 18.32
C GLY A 2 57.93 -20.80 18.76
N LYS A 3 57.38 -19.97 17.87
CA LYS A 3 56.13 -19.28 18.12
C LYS A 3 55.04 -20.36 18.17
N GLU A 4 54.46 -20.56 19.35
CA GLU A 4 53.18 -21.25 19.45
C GLU A 4 52.15 -20.35 18.78
N GLU A 5 51.87 -20.60 17.50
CA GLU A 5 50.65 -20.16 16.85
C GLU A 5 49.49 -20.90 17.50
N GLY A 6 49.07 -20.36 18.64
CA GLY A 6 47.90 -20.81 19.38
C GLY A 6 46.72 -20.81 18.44
N ARG A 7 46.12 -21.99 18.24
CA ARG A 7 44.87 -22.15 17.51
C ARG A 7 43.90 -21.10 18.04
N PRO A 8 43.32 -20.24 17.18
CA PRO A 8 42.45 -19.18 17.63
C PRO A 8 41.34 -19.79 18.51
N PRO A 9 41.00 -19.14 19.63
CA PRO A 9 39.85 -19.53 20.44
C PRO A 9 38.65 -19.81 19.53
N VAL A 10 37.87 -20.83 19.86
CA VAL A 10 36.74 -21.26 19.00
C VAL A 10 35.84 -20.08 18.64
N LYS A 11 35.68 -19.11 19.54
CA LYS A 11 34.95 -17.87 19.27
C LYS A 11 35.56 -17.04 18.13
N GLU A 12 36.87 -16.80 18.15
CA GLU A 12 37.57 -16.03 17.10
C GLU A 12 37.54 -16.76 15.75
N PHE A 13 37.63 -18.09 15.77
CA PHE A 13 37.47 -18.91 14.57
C PHE A 13 36.04 -18.84 14.01
N LEU A 14 35.03 -18.88 14.88
CA LEU A 14 33.63 -18.74 14.48
C LEU A 14 33.31 -17.33 13.98
N ASP A 15 33.89 -16.29 14.60
CA ASP A 15 33.76 -14.90 14.15
C ASP A 15 34.40 -14.74 12.76
N MET A 16 35.60 -15.28 12.55
CA MET A 16 36.27 -15.29 11.24
C MET A 16 35.49 -16.07 10.17
N LEU A 17 34.89 -17.21 10.54
CA LEU A 17 34.00 -17.95 9.64
C LEU A 17 32.72 -17.18 9.35
N ALA A 18 32.15 -16.48 10.34
CA ALA A 18 30.97 -15.66 10.15
C ALA A 18 31.26 -14.51 9.18
N ASP A 19 32.41 -13.84 9.31
CA ASP A 19 32.84 -12.78 8.40
C ASP A 19 33.06 -13.31 6.98
N LEU A 20 33.76 -14.45 6.82
CA LEU A 20 34.00 -15.08 5.52
C LEU A 20 32.70 -15.55 4.85
N LEU A 21 31.78 -16.12 5.64
CA LEU A 21 30.47 -16.55 5.16
C LEU A 21 29.59 -15.35 4.81
N ALA A 22 29.63 -14.28 5.61
CA ALA A 22 28.93 -13.05 5.33
C ALA A 22 29.41 -12.43 4.02
N GLU A 23 30.73 -12.31 3.83
CA GLU A 23 31.33 -11.77 2.60
C GLU A 23 30.86 -12.55 1.36
N LYS A 24 30.96 -13.88 1.37
CA LYS A 24 30.47 -14.73 0.27
C LYS A 24 28.96 -14.73 0.11
N TYR A 25 28.23 -14.57 1.20
CA TYR A 25 26.76 -14.45 1.17
C TYR A 25 26.34 -13.13 0.54
N PHE A 26 26.99 -12.01 0.89
CA PHE A 26 26.70 -10.68 0.34
C PHE A 26 27.12 -10.55 -1.13
N GLU A 27 28.24 -11.13 -1.55
CA GLU A 27 28.63 -11.18 -2.97
C GLU A 27 27.57 -11.90 -3.84
N ARG A 28 27.04 -13.04 -3.36
CA ARG A 28 25.89 -13.70 -4.00
C ARG A 28 24.60 -12.92 -3.83
N MET A 29 24.47 -12.18 -2.73
CA MET A 29 23.27 -11.41 -2.46
C MET A 29 23.16 -10.20 -3.36
N ASP A 30 24.25 -9.58 -3.80
CA ASP A 30 24.19 -8.46 -4.75
C ASP A 30 23.59 -8.86 -6.11
N GLU A 31 23.91 -10.06 -6.58
CA GLU A 31 23.25 -10.65 -7.77
C GLU A 31 21.79 -10.97 -7.50
N ARG A 32 21.44 -11.39 -6.28
CA ARG A 32 20.06 -11.63 -5.85
C ARG A 32 19.29 -10.33 -5.63
N ILE A 33 19.86 -9.26 -5.08
CA ILE A 33 19.25 -7.93 -4.90
C ILE A 33 18.96 -7.29 -6.26
N LYS A 34 19.79 -7.58 -7.28
CA LYS A 34 19.46 -7.24 -8.67
C LYS A 34 18.28 -8.04 -9.23
N ARG A 35 18.03 -9.26 -8.71
CA ARG A 35 16.97 -10.19 -9.15
C ARG A 35 15.72 -10.21 -8.24
N ILE A 36 15.75 -9.60 -7.06
CA ILE A 36 14.67 -9.57 -6.07
C ILE A 36 14.08 -8.15 -6.08
N PRO A 37 12.93 -7.94 -6.74
CA PRO A 37 12.26 -6.63 -6.82
C PRO A 37 11.86 -6.10 -5.44
N GLU A 38 11.58 -6.98 -4.48
CA GLU A 38 11.10 -6.61 -3.14
C GLU A 38 12.09 -5.79 -2.31
N LEU A 39 13.39 -5.79 -2.65
CA LEU A 39 14.41 -4.97 -1.99
C LEU A 39 14.52 -3.55 -2.58
N ARG A 40 13.89 -3.29 -3.73
CA ARG A 40 13.88 -1.99 -4.38
C ARG A 40 12.65 -1.20 -3.98
N ARG A 41 12.86 -0.02 -3.40
CA ARG A 41 11.76 0.88 -3.00
C ARG A 41 10.89 1.33 -4.16
N LEU A 42 11.50 1.62 -5.31
CA LEU A 42 10.82 2.03 -6.53
C LEU A 42 10.76 0.86 -7.51
N ILE A 43 9.56 0.52 -7.94
CA ILE A 43 9.28 -0.56 -8.87
C ILE A 43 8.68 -0.03 -10.17
N THR A 44 8.85 -0.78 -11.25
CA THR A 44 8.31 -0.50 -12.59
C THR A 44 6.81 -0.78 -12.66
N ALA A 45 6.16 -0.33 -13.74
CA ALA A 45 4.75 -0.66 -13.99
C ALA A 45 4.48 -2.17 -14.08
N LYS A 46 5.45 -2.97 -14.57
CA LYS A 46 5.34 -4.43 -14.67
C LYS A 46 5.40 -5.08 -13.30
N GLU A 47 6.30 -4.65 -12.44
CA GLU A 47 6.40 -5.13 -11.06
C GLU A 47 5.19 -4.66 -10.23
N ALA A 48 4.72 -3.43 -10.42
CA ALA A 48 3.50 -2.94 -9.75
C ALA A 48 2.24 -3.72 -10.18
N ALA A 49 2.18 -4.14 -11.44
CA ALA A 49 1.13 -5.01 -11.97
C ALA A 49 1.14 -6.38 -11.28
N GLN A 50 2.32 -6.97 -11.10
CA GLN A 50 2.48 -8.21 -10.33
C GLN A 50 2.10 -8.01 -8.86
N TYR A 51 2.57 -6.91 -8.25
CA TYR A 51 2.31 -6.59 -6.85
C TYR A 51 0.82 -6.46 -6.53
N LEU A 52 0.07 -5.75 -7.37
CA LEU A 52 -1.36 -5.54 -7.21
C LEU A 52 -2.23 -6.62 -7.86
N SER A 53 -1.61 -7.61 -8.52
CA SER A 53 -2.31 -8.64 -9.30
C SER A 53 -3.26 -8.06 -10.37
N LEU A 54 -2.80 -7.02 -11.08
CA LEU A 54 -3.53 -6.33 -12.15
C LEU A 54 -2.75 -6.42 -13.48
N SER A 55 -3.39 -6.10 -14.60
CA SER A 55 -2.68 -5.96 -15.87
C SER A 55 -1.81 -4.69 -15.91
N THR A 56 -0.68 -4.73 -16.61
CA THR A 56 0.20 -3.56 -16.82
C THR A 56 -0.55 -2.38 -17.45
N GLU A 57 -1.46 -2.66 -18.38
CA GLU A 57 -2.33 -1.65 -18.99
C GLU A 57 -3.23 -0.99 -17.94
N THR A 58 -3.80 -1.77 -17.03
CA THR A 58 -4.62 -1.24 -15.93
C THR A 58 -3.78 -0.35 -15.01
N ILE A 59 -2.54 -0.74 -14.70
CA ILE A 59 -1.61 0.11 -13.92
C ILE A 59 -1.36 1.44 -14.63
N TYR A 60 -1.03 1.43 -15.92
CA TYR A 60 -0.82 2.68 -16.68
C TYR A 60 -2.08 3.55 -16.73
N ARG A 61 -3.25 2.94 -16.95
CA ARG A 61 -4.53 3.63 -16.94
C ARG A 61 -4.85 4.24 -15.58
N MET A 62 -4.59 3.52 -14.49
CA MET A 62 -4.81 4.03 -13.14
C MET A 62 -3.83 5.14 -12.78
N ALA A 63 -2.56 5.04 -13.21
CA ALA A 63 -1.57 6.08 -13.04
C ALA A 63 -1.94 7.35 -13.84
N SER A 64 -2.35 7.22 -15.10
CA SER A 64 -2.77 8.36 -15.93
C SER A 64 -4.03 9.04 -15.39
N GLN A 65 -4.95 8.27 -14.80
CA GLN A 65 -6.14 8.77 -14.09
C GLN A 65 -5.83 9.29 -12.67
N LYS A 66 -4.56 9.31 -12.24
CA LYS A 66 -4.14 9.70 -10.89
C LYS A 66 -4.82 8.91 -9.75
N LYS A 67 -5.30 7.70 -10.06
CA LYS A 67 -5.95 6.80 -9.09
C LYS A 67 -4.94 5.97 -8.29
N LEU A 68 -3.75 5.75 -8.85
CA LEU A 68 -2.64 5.03 -8.22
C LEU A 68 -1.46 5.99 -7.96
N PRO A 69 -0.78 5.94 -6.81
CA PRO A 69 0.37 6.80 -6.55
C PRO A 69 1.56 6.42 -7.43
N TYR A 70 2.10 7.38 -8.17
CA TYR A 70 3.21 7.16 -9.09
C TYR A 70 4.23 8.31 -9.02
N LEU A 71 5.44 8.03 -9.48
CA LEU A 71 6.53 8.98 -9.65
C LEU A 71 6.93 9.02 -11.13
N LYS A 72 6.88 10.20 -11.74
CA LYS A 72 7.35 10.40 -13.11
C LYS A 72 8.74 11.02 -13.09
N ILE A 73 9.72 10.32 -13.64
CA ILE A 73 11.10 10.80 -13.79
C ILE A 73 11.45 10.75 -15.28
N GLY A 74 11.50 11.91 -15.91
CA GLY A 74 11.67 12.04 -17.35
C GLY A 74 10.56 11.29 -18.11
N GLY A 75 10.94 10.32 -18.94
CA GLY A 75 10.02 9.45 -19.70
C GLY A 75 9.54 8.20 -18.96
N ARG A 76 10.00 7.94 -17.73
CA ARG A 76 9.67 6.72 -16.99
C ARG A 76 8.65 7.00 -15.89
N VAL A 77 7.78 6.02 -15.66
CA VAL A 77 6.82 6.00 -14.54
C VAL A 77 7.21 4.86 -13.60
N LEU A 78 7.44 5.22 -12.34
CA LEU A 78 7.82 4.32 -11.26
C LEU A 78 6.80 4.39 -10.12
N PHE A 79 6.79 3.37 -9.26
CA PHE A 79 5.85 3.24 -8.16
C PHE A 79 6.63 2.98 -6.87
N ASP A 80 6.34 3.71 -5.79
CA ASP A 80 6.93 3.44 -4.47
C ASP A 80 6.10 2.37 -3.76
N LEU A 81 6.72 1.24 -3.40
CA LEU A 81 6.05 0.14 -2.69
C LEU A 81 5.29 0.63 -1.45
N ARG A 82 5.92 1.47 -0.62
CA ARG A 82 5.28 1.99 0.60
C ARG A 82 4.08 2.88 0.28
N ALA A 83 4.10 3.56 -0.87
CA ALA A 83 2.97 4.37 -1.30
C ALA A 83 1.82 3.48 -1.81
N LEU A 84 2.13 2.37 -2.49
CA LEU A 84 1.16 1.36 -2.87
C LEU A 84 0.52 0.72 -1.64
N ASP A 85 1.29 0.36 -0.61
CA ASP A 85 0.77 -0.22 0.63
C ASP A 85 -0.24 0.70 1.31
N ARG A 86 0.14 1.97 1.52
CA ARG A 86 -0.75 2.98 2.08
C ARG A 86 -1.99 3.22 1.21
N TRP A 87 -1.86 3.04 -0.10
CA TRP A 87 -3.00 3.16 -1.01
C TRP A 87 -3.96 1.98 -0.86
N ILE A 88 -3.45 0.75 -0.71
CA ILE A 88 -4.26 -0.44 -0.42
C ILE A 88 -5.02 -0.24 0.88
N GLU A 89 -4.32 0.12 1.96
CA GLU A 89 -4.93 0.34 3.28
C GLU A 89 -6.08 1.35 3.26
N LYS A 90 -5.93 2.44 2.49
CA LYS A 90 -6.97 3.47 2.34
C LYS A 90 -8.17 3.02 1.50
N ARG A 91 -7.99 2.06 0.61
CA ARG A 91 -9.02 1.57 -0.31
C ARG A 91 -9.73 0.31 0.20
N MET A 92 -9.19 -0.34 1.22
CA MET A 92 -9.86 -1.45 1.90
C MET A 92 -11.12 -0.94 2.60
N VAL A 93 -12.27 -1.31 2.06
CA VAL A 93 -13.56 -1.11 2.72
C VAL A 93 -13.59 -2.02 3.95
N ARG A 94 -13.63 -1.43 5.14
CA ARG A 94 -13.83 -2.18 6.38
C ARG A 94 -15.34 -2.32 6.61
N GLU A 95 -15.83 -3.53 6.84
CA GLU A 95 -17.26 -3.84 7.06
C GLU A 95 -17.95 -2.91 8.09
N LYS A 96 -17.21 -2.32 9.02
CA LYS A 96 -17.75 -1.36 10.02
C LYS A 96 -18.25 -0.04 9.42
N GLU A 97 -17.87 0.32 8.20
CA GLU A 97 -18.32 1.55 7.54
C GLU A 97 -19.67 1.37 6.81
N TRP A 98 -20.03 0.14 6.43
CA TRP A 98 -21.32 -0.18 5.78
C TRP A 98 -22.51 0.22 6.65
N LYS A 99 -22.47 -0.13 7.95
CA LYS A 99 -23.53 0.25 8.91
C LYS A 99 -23.61 1.75 9.17
N ARG A 100 -22.51 2.51 9.00
CA ARG A 100 -22.48 3.95 9.33
C ARG A 100 -22.99 4.82 8.19
N GLU A 101 -22.79 4.40 6.94
CA GLU A 101 -23.38 5.06 5.76
C GLU A 101 -24.88 4.75 5.64
N GLU A 102 -25.30 3.51 5.92
CA GLU A 102 -26.71 3.13 5.99
C GLU A 102 -27.48 3.96 7.02
N LEU A 103 -26.93 4.11 8.25
CA LEU A 103 -27.51 4.97 9.29
C LEU A 103 -27.55 6.47 8.95
N LYS A 104 -26.63 6.95 8.09
CA LYS A 104 -26.63 8.34 7.62
C LYS A 104 -27.68 8.57 6.53
N GLU A 105 -27.78 7.66 5.56
CA GLU A 105 -28.82 7.73 4.53
C GLU A 105 -30.22 7.60 5.13
N GLU A 106 -30.41 6.75 6.13
CA GLU A 106 -31.69 6.57 6.82
C GLU A 106 -32.08 7.82 7.62
N GLY A 107 -31.13 8.41 8.37
CA GLY A 107 -31.35 9.67 9.10
C GLY A 107 -31.60 10.88 8.20
N ASP A 108 -30.98 10.95 7.02
CA ASP A 108 -31.23 12.02 6.04
C ASP A 108 -32.58 11.83 5.31
N ARG A 109 -32.98 10.58 5.00
CA ARG A 109 -34.32 10.27 4.45
C ARG A 109 -35.44 10.59 5.45
N GLU A 110 -35.27 10.28 6.73
CA GLU A 110 -36.23 10.65 7.78
C GLU A 110 -36.39 12.17 7.94
N ARG A 111 -35.29 12.92 7.87
CA ARG A 111 -35.32 14.40 7.92
C ARG A 111 -36.05 15.02 6.73
N ILE A 112 -35.90 14.46 5.54
CA ILE A 112 -36.59 14.92 4.33
C ILE A 112 -38.10 14.63 4.45
N ASN A 113 -38.47 13.45 4.95
CA ASN A 113 -39.87 13.06 5.14
C ASN A 113 -40.59 13.95 6.18
N LEU A 114 -39.92 14.28 7.29
CA LEU A 114 -40.45 15.18 8.34
C LEU A 114 -40.67 16.62 7.86
N LYS A 115 -39.86 17.11 6.89
CA LYS A 115 -40.05 18.44 6.29
C LYS A 115 -41.24 18.48 5.34
N GLY A 116 -41.44 17.44 4.53
CA GLY A 116 -42.57 17.35 3.60
C GLY A 116 -43.93 17.31 4.30
N SER A 117 -44.02 16.61 5.44
CA SER A 117 -45.28 16.49 6.21
C SER A 117 -45.73 17.81 6.85
N LYS A 118 -44.80 18.64 7.34
CA LYS A 118 -45.17 19.92 7.98
C LYS A 118 -45.64 20.96 6.98
N GLU A 119 -45.12 20.93 5.75
CA GLU A 119 -45.56 21.82 4.68
C GLU A 119 -46.95 21.45 4.19
N SER A 120 -47.26 20.15 4.03
CA SER A 120 -48.60 19.71 3.60
C SER A 120 -49.71 20.05 4.61
N ASP A 121 -49.40 20.05 5.91
CA ASP A 121 -50.35 20.39 6.97
C ASP A 121 -50.64 21.90 7.01
N LEU A 122 -49.65 22.74 6.70
CA LEU A 122 -49.85 24.19 6.60
C LEU A 122 -50.69 24.58 5.37
N PHE A 123 -50.49 23.89 4.24
CA PHE A 123 -51.28 24.12 3.03
C PHE A 123 -52.73 23.69 3.17
N THR A 124 -53.03 22.66 3.97
CA THR A 124 -54.41 22.26 4.28
C THR A 124 -55.09 23.24 5.24
N LEU A 125 -54.35 23.85 6.18
CA LEU A 125 -54.85 24.91 7.07
C LEU A 125 -55.16 26.22 6.33
N LEU A 126 -54.39 26.58 5.30
CA LEU A 126 -54.57 27.85 4.56
C LEU A 126 -55.74 27.82 3.56
N LYS A 127 -56.20 26.63 3.14
CA LYS A 127 -57.32 26.47 2.19
C LYS A 127 -58.71 26.48 2.84
N ARG A 128 -58.78 26.70 4.15
CA ARG A 128 -60.05 26.77 4.90
C ARG A 128 -60.43 28.23 5.15
N LYS A 129 -60.85 28.93 4.10
CA LYS A 129 -61.57 30.20 4.20
C LYS A 129 -62.59 30.30 3.08
#